data_AF-A0AAD8XIZ6-F1
#
_entry.id   AF-A0AAD8XIZ6-F1
#
_cell.length_a   1.000
_cell.length_b   1.000
_cell.length_c   1.000
_cell.angle_alpha   90.00
_cell.angle_beta   90.00
_cell.angle_gamma   90.00
#
_symmetry.space_group_name_H-M   'P 1'
#
loop_
_entity.id
_entity.type
_entity.pdbx_description
1 polymer ?
#
loop_
_entity_poly.entity_id
_entity_poly.type
_entity_poly.pdbx_seq_one_letter_code
_entity_poly.pdbx_strand_id
1 'polypeptide(L)'
;MDSETCREKGRLLTWSDDDSDSGDQPRRVSRRPGASCIITALAFSNLVLVALCVSLTLRLGGQPTPETTPHTVAASGPSWLPPQIPIKKTLNSEPIYGGLITNESEEAWDALMPHGRGFVIIKNETAVQEMPKFNATMSEYKGVISVFHQLHCVWATREAFFRLLRDGNSTEIDLGHLGHCWDFVRQAIQCRADTTIEWQVSDELSGSLGWGYQHQCYDYDALLAWAEEHRWGDEQSIQ
;
A
#
# COMPACT_ATOMS: atom_id res chain seq x y z
N MET A 1 54.55 -16.19 -4.03
CA MET A 1 55.28 -14.93 -4.14
C MET A 1 54.35 -13.81 -3.70
N ASP A 2 54.33 -13.29 -2.50
CA ASP A 2 54.99 -13.53 -1.19
C ASP A 2 54.07 -12.78 -0.19
N SER A 3 53.49 -13.44 0.82
CA SER A 3 54.03 -13.61 2.18
C SER A 3 54.58 -12.30 2.77
N GLU A 4 53.88 -11.71 3.72
CA GLU A 4 54.17 -11.81 5.17
C GLU A 4 54.96 -10.59 5.70
N THR A 5 54.32 -9.76 6.52
CA THR A 5 54.50 -9.63 7.99
C THR A 5 55.67 -8.74 8.47
N CYS A 6 55.35 -7.80 9.36
CA CYS A 6 55.87 -7.76 10.74
C CYS A 6 55.07 -6.69 11.52
N ARG A 7 54.31 -6.97 12.60
CA ARG A 7 54.72 -7.55 13.91
C ARG A 7 55.79 -6.64 14.55
N GLU A 8 55.78 -6.22 15.81
CA GLU A 8 55.29 -6.75 17.09
C GLU A 8 55.81 -5.75 18.15
N LYS A 9 55.19 -5.54 19.32
CA LYS A 9 55.59 -6.06 20.66
C LYS A 9 55.10 -5.00 21.66
N GLY A 10 54.46 -5.26 22.80
CA GLY A 10 54.40 -6.48 23.60
C GLY A 10 55.53 -6.51 24.64
N ARG A 11 55.15 -6.65 25.92
CA ARG A 11 55.93 -7.11 27.11
C ARG A 11 56.33 -5.97 28.09
N LEU A 12 55.69 -5.82 29.26
CA LEU A 12 55.68 -6.61 30.52
C LEU A 12 56.92 -6.38 31.42
N LEU A 13 56.59 -6.02 32.68
CA LEU A 13 57.22 -6.39 33.98
C LEU A 13 58.66 -5.90 34.21
N THR A 14 58.94 -5.08 35.22
CA THR A 14 59.16 -5.39 36.67
C THR A 14 59.76 -4.09 37.28
N TRP A 15 59.91 -3.79 38.57
CA TRP A 15 60.41 -4.52 39.75
C TRP A 15 60.10 -3.68 41.00
N SER A 16 60.21 -4.30 42.17
CA SER A 16 59.82 -3.83 43.50
C SER A 16 60.85 -2.96 44.25
N ASP A 17 60.37 -2.36 45.35
CA ASP A 17 60.94 -2.35 46.72
C ASP A 17 61.19 -0.98 47.41
N ASP A 18 60.60 -0.93 48.61
CA ASP A 18 61.02 -0.34 49.89
C ASP A 18 61.00 1.17 50.21
N ASP A 19 60.11 1.45 51.18
CA ASP A 19 60.27 2.20 52.44
C ASP A 19 61.06 3.52 52.47
N SER A 20 60.36 4.60 52.83
CA SER A 20 60.60 5.30 54.13
C SER A 20 59.73 6.56 54.33
N ASP A 21 59.09 6.56 55.49
CA ASP A 21 58.99 7.66 56.45
C ASP A 21 57.92 8.78 56.32
N SER A 22 57.38 8.99 57.52
CA SER A 22 56.33 9.83 58.09
C SER A 22 55.98 11.19 57.48
N GLY A 23 54.66 11.40 57.34
CA GLY A 23 54.02 12.71 57.19
C GLY A 23 52.54 12.64 57.57
N ASP A 24 52.22 13.00 58.80
CA ASP A 24 50.86 13.09 59.35
C ASP A 24 50.01 14.09 58.54
N GLN A 25 48.93 13.62 57.89
CA GLN A 25 47.91 14.47 57.26
C GLN A 25 46.52 14.19 57.84
N PRO A 26 45.72 15.23 58.14
CA PRO A 26 44.48 15.09 58.86
C PRO A 26 43.43 14.33 58.03
N ARG A 27 42.81 13.30 58.63
CA ARG A 27 41.65 12.59 58.06
C ARG A 27 40.53 13.59 57.79
N ARG A 28 40.27 13.88 56.51
CA ARG A 28 39.08 14.61 56.05
C ARG A 28 37.86 13.71 56.26
N VAL A 29 37.06 14.00 57.29
CA VAL A 29 35.78 13.33 57.51
C VAL A 29 34.84 13.70 56.36
N SER A 30 34.61 12.77 55.43
CA SER A 30 33.56 12.89 54.41
C SER A 30 32.20 12.85 55.11
N ARG A 31 31.53 13.99 55.23
CA ARG A 31 30.12 14.04 55.62
C ARG A 31 29.29 13.39 54.52
N ARG A 32 28.76 12.18 54.78
CA ARG A 32 27.73 11.57 53.94
C ARG A 32 26.50 12.51 53.96
N PRO A 33 25.91 12.87 52.81
CA PRO A 33 24.69 13.66 52.81
C PRO A 33 23.61 12.90 53.59
N GLY A 34 22.93 13.58 54.51
CA GLY A 34 21.84 12.98 55.27
C GLY A 34 20.74 12.50 54.34
N ALA A 35 20.05 11.41 54.69
CA ALA A 35 19.00 10.80 53.87
C ALA A 35 17.96 11.82 53.37
N SER A 36 17.70 12.89 54.13
CA SER A 36 16.83 14.00 53.75
C SER A 36 17.29 14.75 52.49
N CYS A 37 18.59 15.00 52.30
CA CYS A 37 19.13 15.63 51.09
C CYS A 37 19.03 14.74 49.85
N ILE A 38 19.10 13.41 50.04
CA ILE A 38 18.95 12.44 48.95
C ILE A 38 17.48 12.36 48.55
N ILE A 39 16.56 12.32 49.52
CA ILE A 39 15.11 12.31 49.27
C ILE A 39 14.65 13.58 48.54
N THR A 40 15.14 14.76 48.95
CA THR A 40 14.78 16.02 48.27
C THR A 40 15.35 16.09 46.84
N ALA A 41 16.58 15.62 46.62
CA ALA A 41 17.16 15.55 45.28
C ALA A 41 16.40 14.57 44.36
N LEU A 42 15.98 13.41 44.87
CA LEU A 42 15.18 12.45 44.13
C LEU A 42 13.78 12.99 43.83
N ALA A 43 13.14 13.68 44.79
CA ALA A 43 11.84 14.30 44.57
C ALA A 43 11.92 15.39 43.49
N PHE A 44 12.95 16.23 43.52
CA PHE A 44 13.19 17.25 42.49
C PHE A 44 13.46 16.62 41.12
N SER A 45 14.28 15.57 41.05
CA SER A 45 14.55 14.85 39.79
C SER A 45 13.29 14.24 39.19
N ASN A 46 12.42 13.64 40.02
CA ASN A 46 11.15 13.08 39.54
C ASN A 46 10.18 14.17 39.07
N LEU A 47 10.13 15.32 39.75
CA LEU A 47 9.32 16.47 39.31
C LEU A 47 9.77 17.01 37.95
N VAL A 48 11.09 17.13 37.74
CA VAL A 48 11.64 17.55 36.43
C VAL A 48 11.30 16.54 35.34
N LEU A 49 11.40 15.23 35.63
CA LEU A 49 11.06 14.18 34.68
C LEU A 49 9.57 14.22 34.30
N VAL A 50 8.68 14.39 35.27
CA VAL A 50 7.23 14.52 35.03
C VAL A 50 6.94 15.78 34.20
N ALA A 51 7.57 16.92 34.51
CA ALA A 51 7.41 18.14 33.73
C ALA A 51 7.88 17.98 32.28
N LEU A 52 9.01 17.29 32.05
CA LEU A 52 9.51 16.99 30.71
C LEU A 52 8.55 16.06 29.94
N CYS A 53 8.06 15.00 30.58
CA CYS A 53 7.07 14.09 30.00
C CYS A 53 5.78 14.83 29.63
N VAL A 54 5.25 15.68 30.50
CA VAL A 54 4.06 16.51 30.21
C VAL A 54 4.34 17.49 29.08
N SER A 55 5.51 18.11 29.04
CA SER A 55 5.88 19.00 27.93
C SER A 55 5.96 18.26 26.59
N LEU A 56 6.43 17.00 26.60
CA LEU A 56 6.54 16.16 25.42
C LEU A 56 5.16 15.68 24.96
N THR A 57 4.28 15.26 25.88
CA THR A 57 2.90 14.87 25.53
C THR A 57 2.07 16.05 25.02
N LEU A 58 2.28 17.27 25.54
CA LEU A 58 1.65 18.47 25.00
C LEU A 58 2.20 18.86 23.62
N ARG A 59 3.48 18.63 23.35
CA ARG A 59 4.08 18.86 22.02
C ARG A 59 3.67 17.81 20.99
N LEU A 60 3.50 16.56 21.41
CA LEU A 60 3.07 15.45 20.54
C LEU A 60 1.55 15.40 20.35
N GLY A 61 0.76 15.78 21.38
CA GLY A 61 -0.70 15.89 21.32
C GLY A 61 -1.20 17.18 20.67
N GLY A 62 -0.30 18.08 20.30
CA GLY A 62 -0.58 19.34 19.61
C GLY A 62 -0.36 19.30 18.09
N GLN A 63 -0.03 18.14 17.50
CA GLN A 63 -0.14 18.04 16.04
C GLN A 63 -1.62 18.03 15.69
N PRO A 64 -2.14 19.05 14.97
CA PRO A 64 -3.45 18.93 14.38
C PRO A 64 -3.42 17.67 13.51
N THR A 65 -4.30 16.72 13.82
CA THR A 65 -4.69 15.70 12.85
C THR A 65 -4.94 16.44 11.55
N PRO A 66 -4.35 16.04 10.40
CA PRO A 66 -4.73 16.63 9.14
C PRO A 66 -6.22 16.37 9.03
N GLU A 67 -6.99 17.44 9.21
CA GLU A 67 -8.42 17.44 8.97
C GLU A 67 -8.53 16.96 7.53
N THR A 68 -9.10 15.78 7.33
CA THR A 68 -9.50 15.30 6.01
C THR A 68 -10.57 16.26 5.54
N THR A 69 -10.13 17.42 5.06
CA THR A 69 -10.89 18.25 4.17
C THR A 69 -11.30 17.31 3.05
N PRO A 70 -12.60 17.18 2.75
CA PRO A 70 -13.01 16.49 1.54
C PRO A 70 -12.23 17.18 0.44
N HIS A 71 -11.29 16.47 -0.17
CA HIS A 71 -10.64 16.89 -1.38
C HIS A 71 -11.74 17.05 -2.41
N THR A 72 -12.38 18.21 -2.41
CA THR A 72 -13.23 18.67 -3.50
C THR A 72 -12.25 19.11 -4.58
N VAL A 73 -11.45 18.16 -5.07
CA VAL A 73 -10.85 18.28 -6.39
C VAL A 73 -12.06 18.27 -7.28
N ALA A 74 -12.48 19.46 -7.71
CA ALA A 74 -13.55 19.60 -8.69
C ALA A 74 -13.23 18.63 -9.83
N ALA A 75 -14.10 17.65 -10.05
CA ALA A 75 -13.96 16.72 -11.15
C ALA A 75 -13.86 17.56 -12.43
N SER A 76 -12.67 17.65 -12.99
CA SER A 76 -12.43 18.38 -14.23
C SER A 76 -13.01 17.52 -15.35
N GLY A 77 -14.25 17.80 -15.74
CA GLY A 77 -14.93 17.04 -16.78
C GLY A 77 -16.44 17.31 -16.81
N PRO A 78 -17.12 16.88 -17.88
CA PRO A 78 -18.58 16.94 -17.91
C PRO A 78 -19.17 15.97 -16.87
N SER A 79 -20.33 16.31 -16.31
CA SER A 79 -20.94 15.59 -15.18
C SER A 79 -21.31 14.13 -15.46
N TRP A 80 -21.40 13.73 -16.73
CA TRP A 80 -21.68 12.36 -17.15
C TRP A 80 -20.44 11.46 -17.19
N LEU A 81 -19.23 12.05 -17.20
CA LEU A 81 -17.99 11.29 -17.24
C LEU A 81 -17.56 10.91 -15.82
N PRO A 82 -17.18 9.64 -15.56
CA PRO A 82 -16.67 9.27 -14.25
C PRO A 82 -15.45 10.14 -13.86
N PRO A 83 -15.32 10.53 -12.59
CA PRO A 83 -14.24 11.40 -12.14
C PRO A 83 -12.87 10.71 -12.31
N GLN A 84 -11.92 11.43 -12.91
CA GLN A 84 -10.55 10.96 -13.15
C GLN A 84 -9.57 11.69 -12.24
N ILE A 85 -9.74 11.56 -10.93
CA ILE A 85 -8.92 12.25 -9.93
C ILE A 85 -7.67 11.42 -9.63
N PRO A 86 -6.46 11.90 -9.96
CA PRO A 86 -5.25 11.14 -9.71
C PRO A 86 -4.92 11.13 -8.21
N ILE A 87 -4.69 9.93 -7.67
CA ILE A 87 -4.17 9.73 -6.32
C ILE A 87 -2.90 8.86 -6.37
N LYS A 88 -2.06 8.98 -5.35
CA LYS A 88 -0.91 8.08 -5.14
C LYS A 88 -1.25 7.09 -4.05
N LYS A 89 -1.12 5.80 -4.34
CA LYS A 89 -1.31 4.71 -3.37
C LYS A 89 -0.17 3.70 -3.53
N THR A 90 0.39 3.27 -2.41
CA THR A 90 1.29 2.12 -2.36
C THR A 90 0.46 0.85 -2.29
N LEU A 91 0.72 -0.11 -3.18
CA LEU A 91 0.06 -1.40 -3.16
C LEU A 91 0.72 -2.27 -2.08
N ASN A 92 -0.08 -2.77 -1.16
CA ASN A 92 0.35 -3.71 -0.13
C ASN A 92 -0.48 -4.98 -0.30
N SER A 93 0.08 -6.15 0.04
CA SER A 93 -0.67 -7.39 -0.05
C SER A 93 -1.92 -7.34 0.85
N GLU A 94 -3.06 -7.71 0.29
CA GLU A 94 -4.34 -7.85 0.97
C GLU A 94 -4.83 -9.31 0.75
N PRO A 95 -4.34 -10.28 1.55
CA PRO A 95 -4.55 -11.72 1.29
C PRO A 95 -6.02 -12.16 1.23
N ILE A 96 -6.93 -11.40 1.85
CA ILE A 96 -8.37 -11.62 1.82
C ILE A 96 -8.93 -11.71 0.39
N TYR A 97 -8.35 -11.00 -0.57
CA TYR A 97 -8.81 -11.01 -1.97
C TYR A 97 -8.24 -12.17 -2.80
N GLY A 98 -7.13 -12.76 -2.37
CA GLY A 98 -6.48 -13.88 -3.04
C GLY A 98 -6.81 -15.27 -2.47
N GLY A 99 -7.36 -15.31 -1.25
CA GLY A 99 -7.63 -16.54 -0.52
C GLY A 99 -8.84 -17.33 -1.02
N LEU A 100 -9.07 -18.48 -0.37
CA LEU A 100 -10.22 -19.36 -0.58
C LEU A 100 -11.56 -18.61 -0.51
N ILE A 101 -12.60 -19.18 -1.11
CA ILE A 101 -13.97 -18.66 -1.00
C ILE A 101 -14.47 -18.87 0.44
N THR A 102 -14.53 -17.78 1.19
CA THR A 102 -15.15 -17.66 2.52
C THR A 102 -16.15 -16.50 2.53
N ASN A 103 -17.10 -16.49 3.47
CA ASN A 103 -18.04 -15.36 3.61
C ASN A 103 -17.30 -14.02 3.73
N GLU A 104 -16.23 -13.97 4.54
CA GLU A 104 -15.43 -12.76 4.72
C GLU A 104 -14.76 -12.31 3.41
N SER A 105 -14.21 -13.25 2.63
CA SER A 105 -13.60 -12.92 1.33
C SER A 105 -14.63 -12.42 0.32
N GLU A 106 -15.83 -13.01 0.29
CA GLU A 106 -16.86 -12.61 -0.66
C GLU A 106 -17.49 -11.27 -0.27
N GLU A 107 -17.68 -11.01 1.03
CA GLU A 107 -18.09 -9.70 1.54
C GLU A 107 -17.05 -8.60 1.18
N ALA A 108 -15.76 -8.92 1.27
CA ALA A 108 -14.71 -7.99 0.85
C ALA A 108 -14.75 -7.72 -0.66
N TRP A 109 -14.94 -8.75 -1.50
CA TRP A 109 -15.10 -8.58 -2.95
C TRP A 109 -16.36 -7.79 -3.32
N ASP A 110 -17.49 -8.07 -2.67
CA ASP A 110 -18.75 -7.34 -2.85
C ASP A 110 -18.58 -5.86 -2.50
N ALA A 111 -17.81 -5.54 -1.46
CA ALA A 111 -17.53 -4.16 -1.05
C ALA A 111 -16.72 -3.35 -2.08
N LEU A 112 -16.04 -4.01 -3.03
CA LEU A 112 -15.36 -3.31 -4.15
C LEU A 112 -16.33 -2.87 -5.24
N MET A 113 -17.51 -3.48 -5.29
CA MET A 113 -18.52 -3.19 -6.30
C MET A 113 -19.52 -2.15 -5.75
N PRO A 114 -19.81 -1.07 -6.50
CA PRO A 114 -20.85 -0.14 -6.09
C PRO A 114 -22.22 -0.80 -6.22
N HIS A 115 -23.22 -0.25 -5.54
CA HIS A 115 -24.61 -0.61 -5.80
C HIS A 115 -24.92 -0.46 -7.29
N GLY A 116 -25.65 -1.43 -7.84
CA GLY A 116 -25.86 -1.53 -9.29
C GLY A 116 -24.66 -2.07 -10.07
N ARG A 117 -23.61 -2.59 -9.40
CA ARG A 117 -22.45 -3.28 -10.01
C ARG A 117 -21.66 -2.45 -11.03
N GLY A 118 -21.75 -1.13 -10.95
CA GLY A 118 -21.06 -0.21 -11.87
C GLY A 118 -21.84 0.12 -13.13
N PHE A 119 -23.09 -0.36 -13.25
CA PHE A 119 -23.98 0.06 -14.31
C PHE A 119 -24.46 1.50 -14.06
N VAL A 120 -24.42 2.32 -15.11
CA VAL A 120 -24.75 3.75 -15.06
C VAL A 120 -25.77 4.12 -16.13
N ILE A 121 -26.53 5.17 -15.85
CA ILE A 121 -27.47 5.80 -16.78
C ILE A 121 -26.96 7.21 -17.06
N ILE A 122 -26.82 7.54 -18.34
CA ILE A 122 -26.41 8.87 -18.81
C ILE A 122 -27.54 9.45 -19.63
N LYS A 123 -28.02 10.63 -19.23
CA LYS A 123 -29.09 11.31 -19.94
C LYS A 123 -28.59 11.83 -21.28
N ASN A 124 -29.47 11.83 -22.28
CA ASN A 124 -29.13 12.34 -23.61
C ASN A 124 -28.69 13.81 -23.57
N GLU A 125 -29.34 14.65 -22.75
CA GLU A 125 -28.99 16.07 -22.57
C GLU A 125 -27.54 16.31 -22.11
N THR A 126 -26.91 15.30 -21.51
CA THR A 126 -25.51 15.32 -21.09
C THR A 126 -24.58 14.57 -22.02
N ALA A 127 -25.10 13.65 -22.83
CA ALA A 127 -24.32 12.75 -23.67
C ALA A 127 -23.65 13.49 -24.83
N VAL A 128 -22.44 13.05 -25.20
CA VAL A 128 -21.71 13.60 -26.36
C VAL A 128 -22.19 12.90 -27.63
N GLN A 129 -22.31 13.65 -28.73
CA GLN A 129 -22.72 13.09 -30.04
C GLN A 129 -21.79 12.00 -30.59
N GLU A 130 -20.54 11.94 -30.11
CA GLU A 130 -19.49 11.03 -30.59
C GLU A 130 -19.52 9.64 -29.92
N MET A 131 -20.53 9.35 -29.10
CA MET A 131 -20.65 8.04 -28.45
C MET A 131 -20.93 6.93 -29.47
N PRO A 132 -20.30 5.76 -29.33
CA PRO A 132 -20.65 4.59 -30.15
C PRO A 132 -22.16 4.33 -30.09
N LYS A 133 -22.81 4.29 -31.26
CA LYS A 133 -24.25 4.03 -31.40
C LYS A 133 -25.16 5.09 -30.74
N PHE A 134 -24.70 6.33 -30.62
CA PHE A 134 -25.52 7.46 -30.21
C PHE A 134 -26.79 7.55 -31.07
N ASN A 135 -27.95 7.64 -30.42
CA ASN A 135 -29.24 7.81 -31.07
C ASN A 135 -29.97 8.97 -30.40
N ALA A 136 -30.04 10.10 -31.10
CA ALA A 136 -30.63 11.34 -30.61
C ALA A 136 -32.10 11.19 -30.14
N THR A 137 -32.82 10.13 -30.54
CA THR A 137 -34.20 9.90 -30.10
C THR A 137 -34.32 9.24 -28.72
N MET A 138 -33.24 8.66 -28.17
CA MET A 138 -33.28 8.05 -26.83
C MET A 138 -33.20 9.10 -25.74
N SER A 139 -33.95 8.97 -24.64
CA SER A 139 -33.86 9.89 -23.50
C SER A 139 -32.64 9.64 -22.61
N GLU A 140 -32.13 8.41 -22.61
CA GLU A 140 -31.02 7.96 -21.78
C GLU A 140 -30.21 6.84 -22.45
N TYR A 141 -28.98 6.69 -22.01
CA TYR A 141 -28.03 5.68 -22.42
C TYR A 141 -27.59 4.87 -21.20
N LYS A 142 -27.54 3.55 -21.34
CA LYS A 142 -27.08 2.64 -20.29
C LYS A 142 -25.71 2.10 -20.63
N GLY A 143 -24.86 1.92 -19.63
CA GLY A 143 -23.55 1.31 -19.80
C GLY A 143 -23.01 0.79 -18.47
N VAL A 144 -21.82 0.22 -18.52
CA VAL A 144 -21.03 -0.14 -17.33
C VAL A 144 -19.68 0.54 -17.42
N ILE A 145 -19.14 0.99 -16.29
CA ILE A 145 -17.78 1.55 -16.25
C ILE A 145 -16.78 0.38 -16.26
N SER A 146 -15.81 0.42 -17.18
CA SER A 146 -14.88 -0.68 -17.47
C SER A 146 -14.16 -1.23 -16.24
N VAL A 147 -13.74 -0.38 -15.29
CA VAL A 147 -13.10 -0.84 -14.04
C VAL A 147 -13.92 -1.90 -13.29
N PHE A 148 -15.25 -1.76 -13.26
CA PHE A 148 -16.12 -2.71 -12.53
C PHE A 148 -16.31 -4.01 -13.31
N HIS A 149 -16.31 -3.94 -14.65
CA HIS A 149 -16.30 -5.13 -15.48
C HIS A 149 -14.97 -5.89 -15.33
N GLN A 150 -13.84 -5.19 -15.33
CA GLN A 150 -12.51 -5.77 -15.10
C GLN A 150 -12.42 -6.46 -13.72
N LEU A 151 -12.90 -5.80 -12.66
CA LEU A 151 -12.97 -6.40 -11.32
C LEU A 151 -13.85 -7.66 -11.30
N HIS A 152 -15.01 -7.62 -11.94
CA HIS A 152 -15.88 -8.79 -12.08
C HIS A 152 -15.18 -9.95 -12.78
N CYS A 153 -14.42 -9.69 -13.86
CA CYS A 153 -13.66 -10.73 -14.55
C CYS A 153 -12.60 -11.37 -13.65
N VAL A 154 -11.83 -10.58 -12.89
CA VAL A 154 -10.83 -11.12 -11.95
C VAL A 154 -11.50 -11.98 -10.89
N TRP A 155 -12.56 -11.48 -10.25
CA TRP A 155 -13.34 -12.26 -9.27
C TRP A 155 -13.90 -13.55 -9.88
N ALA A 156 -14.47 -13.49 -11.09
CA ALA A 156 -15.06 -14.65 -11.75
C ALA A 156 -14.04 -15.75 -12.05
N THR A 157 -12.81 -15.38 -12.45
CA THR A 157 -11.73 -16.36 -12.66
C THR A 157 -11.31 -17.03 -11.35
N ARG A 158 -11.18 -16.26 -10.27
CA ARG A 158 -10.90 -16.77 -8.92
C ARG A 158 -12.01 -17.72 -8.45
N GLU A 159 -13.27 -17.30 -8.60
CA GLU A 159 -14.44 -18.05 -8.17
C GLU A 159 -14.54 -19.39 -8.90
N ALA A 160 -14.40 -19.37 -10.24
CA ALA A 160 -14.40 -20.57 -11.06
C ALA A 160 -13.25 -21.51 -10.68
N PHE A 161 -12.04 -20.97 -10.46
CA PHE A 161 -10.88 -21.77 -10.05
C PHE A 161 -11.15 -22.50 -8.73
N PHE A 162 -11.58 -21.80 -7.68
CA PHE A 162 -11.80 -22.43 -6.37
C PHE A 162 -12.98 -23.41 -6.36
N ARG A 163 -14.01 -23.17 -7.19
CA ARG A 163 -15.09 -24.14 -7.39
C ARG A 163 -14.59 -25.43 -8.01
N LEU A 164 -13.77 -25.33 -9.07
CA LEU A 164 -13.17 -26.50 -9.73
C LEU A 164 -12.15 -27.21 -8.82
N LEU A 165 -11.38 -26.45 -8.04
CA LEU A 165 -10.41 -27.03 -7.09
C LEU A 165 -11.11 -27.80 -5.97
N ARG A 166 -12.28 -27.36 -5.51
CA ARG A 166 -13.08 -28.12 -4.53
C ARG A 166 -13.55 -29.47 -5.08
N ASP A 167 -13.84 -29.51 -6.38
CA ASP A 167 -14.38 -30.70 -7.05
C ASP A 167 -13.25 -31.63 -7.58
N GLY A 168 -11.99 -31.16 -7.57
CA GLY A 168 -10.79 -31.91 -7.93
C GLY A 168 -9.83 -32.10 -6.75
N ASN A 169 -8.79 -32.92 -6.93
CA ASN A 169 -7.70 -33.06 -5.96
C ASN A 169 -6.39 -32.82 -6.69
N SER A 170 -5.91 -31.58 -6.73
CA SER A 170 -4.62 -31.25 -7.31
C SER A 170 -3.72 -30.62 -6.26
N THR A 171 -2.64 -31.33 -5.92
CA THR A 171 -1.59 -30.88 -5.00
C THR A 171 -0.48 -30.10 -5.73
N GLU A 172 -0.58 -29.94 -7.05
CA GLU A 172 0.47 -29.34 -7.88
C GLU A 172 0.28 -27.83 -8.11
N ILE A 173 -0.82 -27.24 -7.61
CA ILE A 173 -1.13 -25.83 -7.83
C ILE A 173 -0.59 -24.98 -6.68
N ASP A 174 0.23 -23.98 -7.00
CA ASP A 174 0.67 -22.96 -6.05
C ASP A 174 -0.45 -21.93 -5.79
N LEU A 175 -1.25 -22.21 -4.75
CA LEU A 175 -2.32 -21.31 -4.30
C LEU A 175 -1.79 -19.97 -3.76
N GLY A 176 -0.55 -19.94 -3.27
CA GLY A 176 0.08 -18.71 -2.81
C GLY A 176 0.35 -17.77 -3.98
N HIS A 177 0.91 -18.30 -5.07
CA HIS A 177 1.17 -17.54 -6.28
C HIS A 177 -0.14 -17.04 -6.93
N LEU A 178 -1.13 -17.92 -7.10
CA LEU A 178 -2.43 -17.51 -7.66
C LEU A 178 -3.16 -16.47 -6.79
N GLY A 179 -3.16 -16.67 -5.47
CA GLY A 179 -3.75 -15.72 -4.53
C GLY A 179 -3.09 -14.34 -4.61
N HIS A 180 -1.76 -14.30 -4.65
CA HIS A 180 -1.02 -13.07 -4.86
C HIS A 180 -1.36 -12.41 -6.21
N CYS A 181 -1.44 -13.19 -7.30
CA CYS A 181 -1.77 -12.68 -8.63
C CYS A 181 -3.17 -12.05 -8.69
N TRP A 182 -4.21 -12.70 -8.13
CA TRP A 182 -5.54 -12.11 -8.10
C TRP A 182 -5.59 -10.81 -7.29
N ASP A 183 -4.96 -10.78 -6.13
CA ASP A 183 -4.87 -9.56 -5.31
C ASP A 183 -4.11 -8.45 -6.06
N PHE A 184 -2.95 -8.77 -6.64
CA PHE A 184 -2.13 -7.81 -7.37
C PHE A 184 -2.86 -7.22 -8.59
N VAL A 185 -3.48 -8.07 -9.42
CA VAL A 185 -4.22 -7.62 -10.62
C VAL A 185 -5.43 -6.76 -10.21
N ARG A 186 -6.19 -7.18 -9.18
CA ARG A 186 -7.29 -6.37 -8.62
C ARG A 186 -6.82 -5.00 -8.14
N GLN A 187 -5.66 -4.92 -7.48
CA GLN A 187 -5.09 -3.64 -7.05
C GLN A 187 -4.59 -2.80 -8.24
N ALA A 188 -4.00 -3.41 -9.25
CA ALA A 188 -3.59 -2.73 -10.48
C ALA A 188 -4.79 -2.12 -11.22
N ILE A 189 -5.91 -2.85 -11.31
CA ILE A 189 -7.17 -2.37 -11.88
C ILE A 189 -7.69 -1.16 -11.10
N GLN A 190 -7.72 -1.21 -9.76
CA GLN A 190 -8.17 -0.06 -8.96
C GLN A 190 -7.20 1.14 -9.06
N CYS A 191 -5.90 0.89 -9.16
CA CYS A 191 -4.89 1.94 -9.29
C CYS A 191 -4.98 2.65 -10.65
N ARG A 192 -5.34 1.91 -11.70
CA ARG A 192 -5.56 2.41 -13.06
C ARG A 192 -7.02 2.20 -13.47
N ALA A 193 -7.93 2.67 -12.62
CA ALA A 193 -9.36 2.49 -12.81
C ALA A 193 -9.80 3.05 -14.17
N ASP A 194 -10.12 2.15 -15.09
CA ASP A 194 -10.56 2.49 -16.42
C ASP A 194 -11.97 3.05 -16.39
N THR A 195 -12.08 4.36 -16.63
CA THR A 195 -13.35 5.10 -16.62
C THR A 195 -14.12 5.02 -17.93
N THR A 196 -13.64 4.22 -18.90
CA THR A 196 -14.35 3.99 -20.17
C THR A 196 -15.75 3.44 -19.90
N ILE A 197 -16.72 3.93 -20.68
CA ILE A 197 -18.10 3.47 -20.57
C ILE A 197 -18.37 2.48 -21.68
N GLU A 198 -18.75 1.28 -21.28
CA GLU A 198 -19.10 0.20 -22.17
C GLU A 198 -20.60 0.21 -22.39
N TRP A 199 -21.03 0.75 -23.53
CA TRP A 199 -22.43 1.02 -23.84
C TRP A 199 -23.25 -0.24 -24.07
N GLN A 200 -24.47 -0.28 -23.55
CA GLN A 200 -25.39 -1.35 -23.87
C GLN A 200 -25.91 -1.15 -25.30
N VAL A 201 -25.71 -2.17 -26.13
CA VAL A 201 -26.04 -2.16 -27.56
C VAL A 201 -27.53 -2.41 -27.81
N SER A 202 -28.22 -3.07 -26.88
CA SER A 202 -29.66 -3.32 -26.90
C SER A 202 -30.17 -3.63 -25.49
N ASP A 203 -31.47 -3.46 -25.25
CA ASP A 203 -32.12 -3.87 -23.99
C ASP A 203 -32.12 -5.40 -23.78
N GLU A 204 -31.83 -6.18 -24.83
CA GLU A 204 -31.79 -7.65 -24.78
C GLU A 204 -30.44 -8.20 -24.27
N LEU A 205 -29.35 -7.44 -24.40
CA LEU A 205 -28.03 -7.84 -23.91
C LEU A 205 -27.85 -7.33 -22.48
N SER A 206 -28.14 -8.19 -21.51
CA SER A 206 -27.88 -7.94 -20.09
C SER A 206 -26.38 -8.09 -19.77
N GLY A 207 -25.55 -7.19 -20.28
CA GLY A 207 -24.11 -7.22 -20.01
C GLY A 207 -23.30 -6.35 -20.96
N SER A 208 -22.01 -6.23 -20.66
CA SER A 208 -21.05 -5.65 -21.58
C SER A 208 -20.15 -6.74 -22.16
N LEU A 209 -19.76 -6.57 -23.42
CA LEU A 209 -18.75 -7.40 -24.05
C LEU A 209 -17.32 -6.98 -23.69
N GLY A 210 -17.12 -5.76 -23.19
CA GLY A 210 -15.79 -5.19 -22.92
C GLY A 210 -15.01 -4.78 -24.17
N TRP A 211 -15.55 -4.98 -25.37
CA TRP A 211 -14.84 -4.78 -26.65
C TRP A 211 -15.50 -3.72 -27.52
N GLY A 212 -14.70 -3.06 -28.36
CA GLY A 212 -15.17 -2.07 -29.33
C GLY A 212 -15.37 -0.66 -28.76
N TYR A 213 -14.87 -0.41 -27.56
CA TYR A 213 -14.84 0.91 -26.93
C TYR A 213 -13.43 1.48 -26.95
N GLN A 214 -13.32 2.79 -27.02
CA GLN A 214 -12.02 3.46 -26.96
C GLN A 214 -11.59 3.60 -25.50
N HIS A 215 -10.41 3.07 -25.18
CA HIS A 215 -9.80 3.16 -23.86
C HIS A 215 -8.61 4.12 -23.87
N GLN A 216 -8.31 4.75 -22.73
CA GLN A 216 -7.09 5.54 -22.56
C GLN A 216 -5.94 4.65 -22.09
N CYS A 217 -5.17 4.14 -23.03
CA CYS A 217 -4.02 3.28 -22.76
C CYS A 217 -2.70 4.07 -22.74
N TYR A 218 -1.68 3.48 -22.10
CA TYR A 218 -0.29 3.82 -22.39
C TYR A 218 0.16 3.06 -23.63
N ASP A 219 1.11 3.62 -24.38
CA ASP A 219 1.70 2.95 -25.54
C ASP A 219 2.49 1.72 -25.09
N TYR A 220 1.92 0.53 -25.31
CA TYR A 220 2.52 -0.73 -24.89
C TYR A 220 3.78 -1.07 -25.69
N ASP A 221 3.80 -0.75 -26.98
CA ASP A 221 4.95 -1.05 -27.84
C ASP A 221 6.14 -0.15 -27.47
N ALA A 222 5.89 1.11 -27.14
CA ALA A 222 6.92 2.00 -26.61
C ALA A 222 7.46 1.51 -25.26
N LEU A 223 6.60 1.02 -24.36
CA LEU A 223 7.02 0.42 -23.08
C LEU A 223 7.84 -0.85 -23.29
N LEU A 224 7.39 -1.72 -24.21
CA LEU A 224 8.07 -2.97 -24.56
C LEU A 224 9.47 -2.69 -25.12
N ALA A 225 9.58 -1.76 -26.08
CA ALA A 225 10.86 -1.36 -26.66
C ALA A 225 11.82 -0.78 -25.62
N TRP A 226 11.31 0.08 -24.72
CA TRP A 226 12.11 0.63 -23.63
C TRP A 226 12.61 -0.47 -22.68
N ALA A 227 11.74 -1.40 -22.29
CA ALA A 227 12.11 -2.51 -21.41
C ALA A 227 13.15 -3.43 -22.06
N GLU A 228 13.02 -3.71 -23.36
CA GLU A 228 13.97 -4.51 -24.12
C GLU A 228 15.36 -3.86 -24.18
N GLU A 229 15.44 -2.54 -24.39
CA GLU A 229 16.71 -1.78 -24.38
C GLU A 229 17.37 -1.77 -22.99
N HIS A 230 16.57 -1.82 -21.93
CA HIS A 230 17.02 -1.70 -20.54
C HIS A 230 16.96 -3.04 -19.77
N ARG A 231 16.85 -4.17 -20.48
CA ARG A 231 16.70 -5.49 -19.86
C ARG A 231 17.95 -5.89 -19.08
N TRP A 232 17.74 -6.57 -17.96
CA TRP A 232 18.82 -7.12 -17.15
C TRP A 232 19.33 -8.48 -17.65
N GLY A 233 18.49 -9.22 -18.40
CA GLY A 233 18.81 -10.54 -18.95
C GLY A 233 18.02 -10.82 -20.22
N ASP A 234 18.38 -11.92 -20.90
CA ASP A 234 17.84 -12.30 -22.22
C ASP A 234 16.75 -13.39 -22.16
N GLU A 235 16.21 -13.69 -20.97
CA GLU A 235 15.10 -14.63 -20.83
C GLU A 235 13.78 -14.02 -21.33
N GLN A 236 13.10 -14.73 -22.23
CA GLN A 236 11.81 -14.32 -22.78
C GLN A 236 10.77 -15.41 -22.54
N SER A 237 10.24 -15.45 -21.32
CA SER A 237 9.16 -16.33 -20.90
C SER A 237 8.21 -15.59 -19.95
N ILE A 238 6.96 -16.09 -19.83
CA ILE A 238 6.03 -15.68 -18.77
C ILE A 238 6.28 -16.51 -17.49
N GLN A 239 6.97 -17.65 -17.63
CA GLN A 239 7.20 -18.66 -16.59
C GLN A 239 8.69 -18.78 -16.27
#